data_AF-A0A401IJ57-F1
#
_entry.id   AF-A0A401IJ57-F1
#
_cell.length_a   1.000
_cell.length_b   1.000
_cell.length_c   1.000
_cell.angle_alpha   90.00
_cell.angle_beta   90.00
_cell.angle_gamma   90.00
#
_symmetry.space_group_name_H-M   'P 1'
#
loop_
_entity.id
_entity.type
_entity.pdbx_description
1 polymer ?
#
loop_
_entity_poly.entity_id
_entity_poly.type
_entity_poly.pdbx_seq_one_letter_code
_entity_poly.pdbx_strand_id
1 'polypeptide(L)' 'MMSPQPNFKTMSLQELRSYVLTHRDDEKAWQEFANRRRPNAIYFEVDMSLLEQETKLNELLEKKLND' A
#
# COMPACT_ATOMS: atom_id res chain seq x y z
N MET A 1 -13.44 -23.08 18.01
CA MET A 1 -14.07 -21.76 18.21
C MET A 1 -13.50 -20.83 17.15
N MET A 2 -14.33 -20.13 16.37
CA MET A 2 -13.83 -19.10 15.44
C MET A 2 -13.57 -17.83 16.23
N SER A 3 -12.32 -17.37 16.28
CA SER A 3 -11.97 -16.08 16.87
C SER A 3 -12.72 -14.96 16.13
N PRO A 4 -13.24 -13.94 16.83
CA PRO A 4 -13.92 -12.83 16.18
C PRO A 4 -12.94 -12.12 15.23
N GLN A 5 -13.33 -11.98 13.97
CA GLN A 5 -12.53 -11.30 12.95
C GLN A 5 -12.49 -9.79 13.29
N PRO A 6 -11.31 -9.14 13.32
CA PRO A 6 -11.23 -7.73 13.65
C PRO A 6 -11.97 -6.84 12.65
N ASN A 7 -12.49 -5.70 13.11
CA ASN A 7 -13.07 -4.72 12.20
C ASN A 7 -11.96 -3.84 11.60
N PHE A 8 -11.50 -4.22 10.40
CA PHE A 8 -10.40 -3.51 9.74
C PHE A 8 -10.75 -2.07 9.37
N LYS A 9 -12.03 -1.71 9.18
CA LYS A 9 -12.45 -0.34 8.80
C LYS A 9 -12.23 0.67 9.93
N THR A 10 -12.29 0.23 11.18
CA THR A 10 -12.13 1.10 12.34
C THR A 10 -10.68 1.29 12.76
N MET A 11 -9.76 0.44 12.28
CA MET A 11 -8.33 0.56 12.58
C MET A 11 -7.73 1.80 11.92
N SER A 12 -6.80 2.46 12.59
CA SER A 12 -5.90 3.42 11.92
C SER A 12 -5.07 2.72 10.84
N LEU A 13 -4.47 3.48 9.91
CA LEU A 13 -3.63 2.90 8.87
C LEU A 13 -2.40 2.17 9.45
N GLN A 14 -1.87 2.65 10.58
CA GLN A 14 -0.73 2.06 11.26
C GLN A 14 -1.08 0.73 11.94
N GLU A 15 -2.23 0.66 12.61
CA GLU A 15 -2.73 -0.57 13.23
C GLU A 15 -3.02 -1.63 12.17
N LEU A 16 -3.71 -1.25 11.10
CA LEU A 16 -4.01 -2.16 9.99
C LEU A 16 -2.73 -2.66 9.30
N ARG A 17 -1.74 -1.79 9.09
CA ARG A 17 -0.42 -2.19 8.56
C ARG A 17 0.23 -3.24 9.45
N SER A 18 0.24 -3.01 10.76
CA SER A 18 0.86 -3.91 11.73
C SER A 18 0.15 -5.27 11.73
N TYR A 19 -1.18 -5.27 11.68
CA TYR A 19 -1.98 -6.48 11.58
C TYR A 19 -1.67 -7.29 10.31
N VAL A 20 -1.69 -6.65 9.13
CA VAL A 20 -1.41 -7.30 7.83
C VAL A 20 -0.02 -7.93 7.81
N LEU A 21 0.98 -7.26 8.38
CA LEU A 21 2.35 -7.81 8.42
C LEU A 21 2.46 -9.09 9.27
N THR A 22 1.63 -9.21 10.31
CA THR A 22 1.54 -10.39 11.18
C THR A 22 0.59 -11.47 10.66
N HIS A 23 -0.36 -11.12 9.78
CA HIS A 23 -1.39 -12.01 9.23
C HIS A 23 -1.38 -11.93 7.70
N ARG A 24 -0.26 -12.35 7.08
CA ARG A 24 -0.04 -12.17 5.64
C ARG A 24 -1.05 -12.91 4.76
N ASP A 25 -1.68 -13.95 5.28
CA ASP A 25 -2.69 -14.77 4.56
C ASP A 25 -4.13 -14.23 4.74
N ASP A 26 -4.34 -13.18 5.55
CA ASP A 26 -5.66 -12.57 5.72
C ASP A 26 -5.97 -11.61 4.57
N GLU A 27 -6.52 -12.18 3.49
CA GLU A 27 -6.89 -11.44 2.27
C GLU A 27 -7.80 -10.24 2.58
N LYS A 28 -8.72 -10.36 3.55
CA LYS A 28 -9.63 -9.26 3.89
C LYS A 28 -8.88 -8.09 4.50
N ALA A 29 -7.92 -8.36 5.38
CA ALA A 29 -7.06 -7.33 5.97
C ALA A 29 -6.17 -6.68 4.90
N TRP A 30 -5.60 -7.47 3.98
CA TRP A 30 -4.82 -6.97 2.85
C TRP A 30 -5.65 -6.05 1.95
N GLN A 31 -6.85 -6.48 1.54
CA GLN A 31 -7.73 -5.70 0.69
C GLN A 31 -8.14 -4.38 1.35
N GLU A 32 -8.50 -4.37 2.63
CA GLU A 32 -8.80 -3.13 3.35
C GLU A 32 -7.56 -2.21 3.38
N PHE A 33 -6.36 -2.74 3.60
CA PHE A 33 -5.13 -1.96 3.65
C PHE A 33 -4.74 -1.36 2.30
N ALA A 34 -4.88 -2.14 1.23
CA ALA A 34 -4.53 -1.75 -0.14
C ALA A 34 -5.50 -0.69 -0.70
N ASN A 35 -6.79 -0.79 -0.37
CA ASN A 35 -7.82 0.12 -0.86
C ASN A 35 -7.85 1.49 -0.15
N ARG A 36 -7.13 1.65 0.97
CA ARG A 36 -7.08 2.94 1.67
C ARG A 36 -6.35 3.99 0.85
N ARG A 37 -7.06 5.10 0.56
CA ARG A 37 -6.50 6.25 -0.14
C ARG A 37 -5.30 6.81 0.61
N ARG A 38 -4.21 7.04 -0.11
CA ARG A 38 -3.00 7.67 0.40
C ARG A 38 -2.76 8.96 -0.39
N PRO A 39 -2.92 10.14 0.21
CA PRO A 39 -2.85 11.40 -0.54
C PRO A 39 -1.49 11.63 -1.20
N ASN A 40 -0.44 11.04 -0.65
CA ASN A 40 0.94 11.18 -1.14
C ASN A 40 1.46 9.92 -1.85
N ALA A 41 0.59 8.95 -2.16
CA ALA A 41 1.03 7.76 -2.88
C ALA A 41 1.20 8.04 -4.38
N ILE A 42 2.27 7.48 -4.93
CA ILE A 42 2.55 7.51 -6.37
C ILE A 42 2.09 6.17 -6.94
N TYR A 43 1.23 6.23 -7.95
CA TYR A 43 0.68 5.05 -8.61
C TYR A 43 1.38 4.82 -9.95
N PHE A 44 1.67 3.55 -10.23
CA PHE A 44 2.18 3.07 -11.50
C PHE A 44 1.07 2.30 -12.22
N GLU A 45 1.03 2.43 -13.54
CA GLU A 45 0.08 1.67 -14.36
C GLU A 45 0.54 0.22 -14.45
N VAL A 46 -0.40 -0.72 -14.48
CA VAL A 46 -0.13 -2.16 -14.39
C VAL A 46 0.55 -2.70 -15.65
N ASP A 47 0.33 -2.05 -16.79
CA ASP A 47 0.84 -2.36 -18.12
C ASP A 47 2.14 -1.61 -18.47
N MET A 48 2.66 -0.79 -17.56
CA MET A 48 3.90 -0.06 -17.74
C MET A 48 5.10 -1.02 -17.83
N SER A 49 5.94 -0.88 -18.85
CA SER A 49 7.16 -1.70 -19.01
C SER A 49 8.19 -1.39 -17.91
N LEU A 50 9.12 -2.32 -17.66
CA LEU A 50 10.17 -2.11 -16.65
C LEU A 50 11.03 -0.87 -16.91
N LEU A 51 11.31 -0.56 -18.18
CA LEU A 51 12.08 0.61 -18.58
C LEU A 51 11.34 1.93 -18.25
N GLU A 52 10.04 1.95 -18.52
CA GLU A 52 9.19 3.11 -18.19
C GLU A 52 9.04 3.29 -16.67
N GLN A 53 8.93 2.17 -15.93
CA GLN A 53 8.91 2.20 -14.47
C GLN A 53 10.21 2.77 -13.90
N GLU A 54 11.37 2.35 -14.41
CA GLU A 54 12.68 2.83 -13.99
C GLU A 54 12.85 4.33 -14.29
N THR A 55 12.46 4.76 -15.49
CA THR A 55 12.53 6.17 -15.90
C THR A 55 11.68 7.04 -14.98
N LYS A 56 10.41 6.65 -14.78
CA LYS A 56 9.48 7.37 -13.90
C LYS A 56 9.95 7.40 -12.45
N LEU A 57 10.56 6.32 -11.95
CA LEU A 57 11.15 6.30 -10.61
C LEU A 57 12.30 7.30 -10.48
N ASN A 58 13.20 7.34 -11.46
CA ASN A 58 14.34 8.27 -11.43
C ASN A 58 13.88 9.73 -11.45
N GLU A 59 12.90 10.09 -12.29
CA GLU A 59 12.32 11.44 -12.31
C GLU A 59 11.75 11.87 -10.95
N LEU A 60 11.09 10.94 -10.24
CA LEU A 60 10.52 11.20 -8.92
C LEU A 60 11.60 11.42 -7.85
N LEU A 61 12.71 10.69 -7.94
CA LEU A 61 13.85 10.85 -7.04
C LEU A 61 14.55 12.19 -7.28
N GLU A 62 14.80 12.55 -8.54
CA GLU A 62 15.42 13.83 -8.90
C GLU A 62 14.57 15.02 -8.45
N LYS A 63 13.25 14.96 -8.68
CA LYS A 63 12.33 15.99 -8.19
C LYS A 63 12.42 16.14 -6.67
N LYS A 64 12.50 15.02 -5.94
CA LYS A 64 12.62 15.03 -4.47
C LYS A 64 13.95 15.55 -3.95
N LEU A 65 15.02 15.48 -4.73
CA LEU A 65 16.35 16.00 -4.36
C LEU A 65 16.48 17.50 -4.64
N ASN A 66 15.69 18.03 -5.58
CA ASN A 66 15.73 19.42 -6.00
C ASN A 66 14.66 20.31 -5.33
N ASP A 67 13.70 19.71 -4.61
CA ASP A 67 12.72 20.37 -3.72
C ASP A 67 13.30 20.60 -2.31
#